data_AF-A0A932KBH0-F1
#
_entry.id   AF-A0A932KBH0-F1
#
_cell.length_a   1.000
_cell.length_b   1.000
_cell.length_c   1.000
_cell.angle_alpha   90.00
_cell.angle_beta   90.00
_cell.angle_gamma   90.00
#
_symmetry.space_group_name_H-M   'P 1'
#
loop_
_entity.id
_entity.type
_entity.pdbx_description
1 polymer ?
#
loop_
_entity_poly.entity_id
_entity_poly.type
_entity_poly.pdbx_seq_one_letter_code
_entity_poly.pdbx_strand_id
1 'polypeptide(L)'
;MAHDTTLAVEQGDAPAPPRVEVDGPRFRVRTAPCATQWLPDTPSHRHLTLVWCRWLIDEHDKARFTLQEVAALVGSTNRPAASQHLEDFRQCGEDMRAFILRQRKVDTTGVEGVLHELLRTPLAGPTELVPRVQARLERYALSAANSERALAQISCVPVLRVRRRQLEAGHVQYQEAWLLTERLESLARPAPPSAGWSVPSVDRGMRLAAPTALAALVTPDLPLAQVPGSLCWLTFRMTLFYWNVPLSVLGRWCGVHKTTI
;
A
#
# COMPACT_ATOMS: atom_id res chain seq x y z
N MET A 1 -48.02 9.08 58.77
CA MET A 1 -47.49 9.81 57.61
C MET A 1 -46.45 8.93 56.96
N ALA A 2 -46.85 8.19 55.93
CA ALA A 2 -45.97 7.33 55.15
C ALA A 2 -45.64 8.06 53.84
N HIS A 3 -44.36 8.29 53.57
CA HIS A 3 -43.89 8.85 52.31
C HIS A 3 -43.66 7.72 51.32
N ASP A 4 -44.60 7.55 50.40
CA ASP A 4 -44.43 6.77 49.18
C ASP A 4 -43.34 7.43 48.33
N THR A 5 -42.19 6.78 48.24
CA THR A 5 -41.11 7.16 47.33
C THR A 5 -41.26 6.32 46.08
N THR A 6 -42.06 6.80 45.14
CA THR A 6 -42.22 6.21 43.82
C THR A 6 -40.93 6.46 43.03
N LEU A 7 -40.03 5.47 43.00
CA LEU A 7 -38.90 5.44 42.09
C LEU A 7 -39.43 5.31 40.67
N ALA A 8 -39.40 6.43 39.93
CA ALA A 8 -39.62 6.42 38.51
C ALA A 8 -38.49 5.62 37.85
N VAL A 9 -38.83 4.43 37.36
CA VAL A 9 -37.99 3.67 36.44
C VAL A 9 -37.90 4.51 35.17
N GLU A 10 -36.75 5.14 34.93
CA GLU A 10 -36.43 5.74 33.64
C GLU A 10 -36.53 4.63 32.58
N GLN A 11 -37.61 4.66 31.80
CA GLN A 11 -37.71 3.87 30.59
C GLN A 11 -36.59 4.36 29.66
N GLY A 12 -35.50 3.59 29.60
CA GLY A 12 -34.39 3.84 28.71
C GLY A 12 -34.90 4.00 27.28
N ASP A 13 -34.75 5.22 26.77
CA ASP A 13 -35.15 5.62 25.43
C ASP A 13 -34.43 4.70 24.43
N ALA A 14 -35.20 3.90 23.69
CA ALA A 14 -34.63 2.92 22.77
C ALA A 14 -33.76 3.67 21.74
N PRO A 15 -32.46 3.34 21.60
CA PRO A 15 -31.56 4.12 20.76
C PRO A 15 -32.04 4.06 19.31
N ALA A 16 -32.22 5.25 18.71
CA ALA A 16 -32.65 5.36 17.33
C ALA A 16 -31.70 4.60 16.38
N PRO A 17 -32.23 3.94 15.33
CA PRO A 17 -31.43 3.14 14.43
C PRO A 17 -30.39 4.00 13.69
N PRO A 18 -29.24 3.42 13.32
CA PRO A 18 -28.19 4.10 12.57
C PRO A 18 -28.74 4.60 11.24
N ARG A 19 -28.60 5.91 10.99
CA ARG A 19 -28.97 6.55 9.73
C ARG A 19 -27.74 6.73 8.86
N VAL A 20 -27.85 6.31 7.60
CA VAL A 20 -26.81 6.52 6.59
C VAL A 20 -27.13 7.81 5.86
N GLU A 21 -26.27 8.82 6.03
CA GLU A 21 -26.36 10.07 5.30
C GLU A 21 -25.38 10.02 4.13
N VAL A 22 -25.82 10.41 2.93
CA VAL A 22 -25.02 10.41 1.70
C VAL A 22 -24.97 11.83 1.15
N ASP A 23 -23.77 12.31 0.84
CA ASP A 23 -23.52 13.63 0.25
C ASP A 23 -22.49 13.48 -0.89
N GLY A 24 -23.01 13.41 -2.12
CA GLY A 24 -22.21 13.19 -3.33
C GLY A 24 -21.35 11.92 -3.23
N PRO A 25 -20.00 12.02 -3.34
CA PRO A 25 -19.10 10.87 -3.28
C PRO A 25 -18.70 10.48 -1.83
N ARG A 26 -19.47 10.92 -0.83
CA ARG A 26 -19.17 10.68 0.59
C ARG A 26 -20.41 10.18 1.32
N PHE A 27 -20.17 9.42 2.38
CA PHE A 27 -21.21 8.97 3.30
C PHE A 27 -20.74 9.09 4.75
N ARG A 28 -21.69 9.15 5.68
CA ARG A 28 -21.43 8.96 7.11
C ARG A 28 -22.57 8.22 7.77
N VAL A 29 -22.28 7.64 8.92
CA VAL A 29 -23.28 6.96 9.76
C VAL A 29 -23.52 7.81 10.98
N ARG A 30 -24.79 8.12 11.23
CA ARG A 30 -25.22 8.90 12.39
C ARG A 30 -26.12 8.06 13.26
N THR A 31 -25.82 8.07 14.55
CA THR A 31 -26.57 7.41 15.61
C THR A 31 -26.99 8.47 16.63
N ALA A 32 -27.81 8.11 17.62
CA ALA A 32 -28.18 9.04 18.69
C ALA A 32 -26.96 9.64 19.45
N PRO A 33 -25.96 8.84 19.87
CA PRO A 33 -24.81 9.36 20.64
C PRO A 33 -23.63 9.84 19.80
N CYS A 34 -23.49 9.39 18.55
CA CYS A 34 -22.28 9.65 17.77
C CYS A 34 -22.52 9.63 16.25
N ALA A 35 -21.58 10.23 15.53
CA ALA A 35 -21.53 10.16 14.08
C ALA A 35 -20.11 9.85 13.61
N THR A 36 -19.97 9.09 12.53
CA THR A 36 -18.69 8.98 11.84
C THR A 36 -18.37 10.30 11.13
N GLN A 37 -17.09 10.55 10.88
CA GLN A 37 -16.72 11.58 9.91
C GLN A 37 -17.22 11.21 8.50
N TRP A 38 -17.23 12.17 7.59
CA TRP A 38 -17.53 11.93 6.18
C TRP A 38 -16.43 11.07 5.54
N LEU A 39 -16.80 9.86 5.14
CA LEU A 39 -15.92 8.90 4.49
C LEU A 39 -16.20 8.90 2.98
N PRO A 40 -15.19 8.63 2.13
CA PRO A 40 -15.44 8.37 0.71
C PRO A 40 -16.42 7.20 0.54
N ASP A 41 -17.43 7.38 -0.29
CA ASP A 41 -18.44 6.37 -0.55
C ASP A 41 -17.89 5.28 -1.48
N THR A 42 -17.27 4.27 -0.86
CA THR A 42 -16.73 3.10 -1.55
C THR A 42 -17.29 1.83 -0.92
N PRO A 43 -17.44 0.73 -1.68
CA PRO A 43 -17.89 -0.55 -1.13
C PRO A 43 -17.02 -1.01 0.06
N SER A 44 -15.70 -0.85 -0.02
CA SER A 44 -14.80 -1.21 1.08
C SER A 44 -15.06 -0.40 2.35
N HIS A 45 -15.29 0.91 2.25
CA HIS A 45 -15.63 1.73 3.42
C HIS A 45 -17.00 1.37 3.97
N ARG A 46 -18.00 1.13 3.12
CA ARG A 46 -19.33 0.67 3.56
C ARG A 46 -19.27 -0.67 4.29
N HIS A 47 -18.50 -1.64 3.77
CA HIS A 47 -18.30 -2.95 4.42
C HIS A 47 -17.58 -2.82 5.76
N LEU A 48 -16.51 -2.02 5.83
CA LEU A 48 -15.80 -1.76 7.08
C LEU A 48 -16.70 -1.11 8.13
N THR A 49 -17.45 -0.09 7.75
CA THR A 49 -18.37 0.59 8.66
C THR A 49 -19.47 -0.35 9.13
N LEU A 50 -19.95 -1.27 8.28
CA LEU A 50 -20.88 -2.31 8.70
C LEU A 50 -20.28 -3.22 9.78
N VAL A 51 -19.06 -3.73 9.56
CA VAL A 51 -18.38 -4.59 10.55
C VAL A 51 -18.15 -3.82 11.85
N TRP A 52 -17.66 -2.57 11.78
CA TRP A 52 -17.47 -1.71 12.94
C TRP A 52 -18.78 -1.53 13.70
N CYS A 53 -19.85 -1.06 13.05
CA CYS A 53 -21.14 -0.86 13.70
C CYS A 53 -21.61 -2.14 14.41
N ARG A 54 -21.40 -3.30 13.80
CA ARG A 54 -21.80 -4.57 14.41
C ARG A 54 -20.96 -4.98 15.62
N TRP A 55 -19.71 -4.54 15.69
CA TRP A 55 -18.78 -4.77 16.79
C TRP A 55 -18.97 -3.84 17.98
N LEU A 56 -19.77 -2.78 17.83
CA LEU A 56 -20.17 -1.97 18.97
C LEU A 56 -21.12 -2.79 19.84
N ILE A 57 -20.69 -3.03 21.09
CA ILE A 57 -21.50 -3.66 22.13
C ILE A 57 -22.08 -2.61 23.08
N ASP A 58 -23.22 -2.93 23.68
CA ASP A 58 -23.83 -2.16 24.75
C ASP A 58 -23.30 -2.61 26.13
N GLU A 59 -23.85 -2.02 27.20
CA GLU A 59 -23.48 -2.34 28.59
C GLU A 59 -23.80 -3.78 29.01
N HIS A 60 -24.61 -4.50 28.21
CA HIS A 60 -25.02 -5.88 28.44
C HIS A 60 -24.28 -6.87 27.53
N ASP A 61 -23.18 -6.45 26.91
CA ASP A 61 -22.39 -7.24 25.96
C ASP A 61 -23.19 -7.69 24.72
N LYS A 62 -24.29 -6.97 24.41
CA LYS A 62 -25.09 -7.22 23.21
C LYS A 62 -24.72 -6.25 22.11
N ALA A 63 -24.84 -6.72 20.88
CA ALA A 63 -24.66 -5.89 19.70
C ALA A 63 -25.56 -4.65 19.75
N ARG A 64 -24.95 -3.47 19.69
CA ARG A 64 -25.67 -2.19 19.74
C ARG A 64 -26.59 -2.00 18.54
N PHE A 65 -26.24 -2.58 17.40
CA PHE A 65 -27.03 -2.51 16.17
C PHE A 65 -27.33 -3.91 15.62
N THR A 66 -28.58 -4.10 15.21
CA THR A 66 -29.04 -5.32 14.56
C THR A 66 -28.55 -5.39 13.12
N LEU A 67 -28.50 -6.61 12.58
CA LEU A 67 -28.13 -6.85 11.18
C LEU A 67 -29.04 -6.13 10.18
N GLN A 68 -30.31 -5.95 10.53
CA GLN A 68 -31.28 -5.31 9.65
C GLN A 68 -31.07 -3.80 9.59
N GLU A 69 -30.69 -3.19 10.71
CA GLU A 69 -30.37 -1.76 10.80
C GLU A 69 -29.11 -1.41 10.02
N VAL A 70 -28.08 -2.26 10.07
CA VAL A 70 -26.81 -2.01 9.37
C VAL A 70 -26.83 -2.42 7.90
N ALA A 71 -27.86 -3.15 7.43
CA ALA A 71 -27.96 -3.57 6.03
C ALA A 71 -28.00 -2.38 5.05
N ALA A 72 -28.58 -1.25 5.48
CA ALA A 72 -28.63 -0.02 4.70
C ALA A 72 -27.23 0.51 4.33
N LEU A 73 -26.19 0.17 5.12
CA LEU A 73 -24.81 0.56 4.82
C LEU A 73 -24.32 -0.04 3.50
N VAL A 74 -24.77 -1.23 3.16
CA VAL A 74 -24.38 -1.93 1.92
C VAL A 74 -25.42 -1.79 0.82
N GLY A 75 -26.33 -0.82 0.95
CA GLY A 75 -27.38 -0.56 -0.04
C GLY A 75 -28.41 -1.68 -0.14
N SER A 76 -28.53 -2.52 0.90
CA SER A 76 -29.49 -3.60 0.96
C SER A 76 -30.50 -3.37 2.08
N THR A 77 -31.75 -3.74 1.85
CA THR A 77 -32.77 -3.82 2.91
C THR A 77 -32.76 -5.19 3.59
N ASN A 78 -31.97 -6.13 3.07
CA ASN A 78 -32.04 -7.54 3.43
C ASN A 78 -30.97 -7.89 4.47
N ARG A 79 -31.42 -8.40 5.63
CA ARG A 79 -30.55 -8.96 6.68
C ARG A 79 -29.50 -9.96 6.16
N PRO A 80 -29.80 -10.88 5.22
CA PRO A 80 -28.81 -11.82 4.70
C PRO A 80 -27.56 -11.17 4.11
N ALA A 81 -27.69 -10.01 3.44
CA ALA A 81 -26.55 -9.33 2.83
C ALA A 81 -25.55 -8.85 3.90
N ALA A 82 -26.06 -8.21 4.95
CA ALA A 82 -25.24 -7.81 6.10
C ALA A 82 -24.62 -9.02 6.82
N SER A 83 -25.38 -10.10 6.95
CA SER A 83 -24.90 -11.34 7.57
C SER A 83 -23.74 -11.96 6.80
N GLN A 84 -23.81 -11.98 5.45
CA GLN A 84 -22.75 -12.54 4.62
C GLN A 84 -21.45 -11.76 4.78
N HIS A 85 -21.49 -10.43 4.82
CA HIS A 85 -20.29 -9.62 5.01
C HIS A 85 -19.61 -9.84 6.37
N LEU A 86 -20.39 -10.09 7.43
CA LEU A 86 -19.83 -10.47 8.72
C LEU A 86 -19.22 -11.87 8.69
N GLU A 87 -19.85 -12.81 7.99
CA GLU A 87 -19.32 -14.16 7.87
C GLU A 87 -18.00 -14.17 7.07
N ASP A 88 -17.93 -13.39 5.99
CA ASP A 88 -16.71 -13.17 5.23
C ASP A 88 -15.60 -12.56 6.12
N PHE A 89 -15.97 -11.67 7.04
CA PHE A 89 -15.05 -11.07 8.00
C PHE A 89 -14.57 -12.08 9.06
N ARG A 90 -15.46 -12.93 9.61
CA ARG A 90 -15.09 -14.03 10.53
C ARG A 90 -14.15 -15.02 9.88
N GLN A 91 -14.40 -15.38 8.62
CA GLN A 91 -13.51 -16.23 7.84
C GLN A 91 -12.11 -15.60 7.62
N CYS A 92 -11.98 -14.28 7.76
CA CYS A 92 -10.68 -13.60 7.76
C CYS A 92 -10.01 -13.58 9.15
N GLY A 93 -10.48 -14.40 10.09
CA GLY A 93 -9.97 -14.43 11.46
C GLY A 93 -10.27 -13.15 12.23
N GLU A 94 -11.34 -12.44 11.84
CA GLU A 94 -11.73 -11.17 12.45
C GLU A 94 -10.65 -10.07 12.36
N ASP A 95 -9.71 -10.20 11.41
CA ASP A 95 -8.70 -9.21 11.12
C ASP A 95 -9.21 -8.22 10.05
N MET A 96 -9.37 -6.95 10.45
CA MET A 96 -9.80 -5.85 9.59
C MET A 96 -8.90 -5.67 8.36
N ARG A 97 -7.58 -5.80 8.51
CA ARG A 97 -6.63 -5.69 7.40
C ARG A 97 -6.80 -6.86 6.44
N ALA A 98 -6.89 -8.09 6.96
CA ALA A 98 -7.10 -9.28 6.13
C ALA A 98 -8.43 -9.20 5.36
N PHE A 99 -9.49 -8.74 6.02
CA PHE A 99 -10.80 -8.56 5.40
C PHE A 99 -10.79 -7.50 4.29
N ILE A 100 -10.16 -6.35 4.50
CA ILE A 100 -9.99 -5.32 3.46
C ILE A 100 -9.21 -5.89 2.27
N LEU A 101 -8.12 -6.63 2.53
CA LEU A 101 -7.30 -7.22 1.47
C LEU A 101 -8.10 -8.27 0.67
N ARG A 102 -8.93 -9.09 1.33
CA ARG A 102 -9.82 -10.06 0.69
C ARG A 102 -10.91 -9.39 -0.16
N GLN A 103 -11.56 -8.36 0.38
CA GLN A 103 -12.57 -7.55 -0.34
C GLN A 103 -11.98 -6.80 -1.54
N ARG A 104 -10.65 -6.55 -1.51
CA ARG A 104 -9.90 -5.92 -2.60
C ARG A 104 -9.27 -6.94 -3.56
N LYS A 105 -9.56 -8.24 -3.45
CA LYS A 105 -9.02 -9.24 -4.36
C LYS A 105 -9.38 -8.89 -5.80
N VAL A 106 -8.37 -8.46 -6.54
CA VAL A 106 -8.25 -8.86 -7.94
C VAL A 106 -8.27 -10.39 -7.90
N ASP A 107 -9.18 -10.99 -8.65
CA ASP A 107 -9.26 -12.43 -8.76
C ASP A 107 -7.90 -13.00 -9.17
N THR A 108 -7.56 -14.20 -8.69
CA THR A 108 -6.27 -14.85 -9.02
C THR A 108 -6.07 -14.93 -10.54
N THR A 109 -7.15 -15.17 -11.28
CA THR A 109 -7.19 -15.15 -12.75
C THR A 109 -6.81 -13.77 -13.32
N GLY A 110 -7.24 -12.67 -12.71
CA GLY A 110 -6.84 -11.32 -13.07
C GLY A 110 -5.36 -11.06 -12.81
N VAL A 111 -4.84 -11.52 -11.67
CA VAL A 111 -3.40 -11.42 -11.34
C VAL A 111 -2.55 -12.23 -12.31
N GLU A 112 -2.94 -13.46 -12.61
CA GLU A 112 -2.28 -14.32 -13.59
C GLU A 112 -2.36 -13.74 -15.01
N GLY A 113 -3.50 -13.14 -15.38
CA GLY A 113 -3.67 -12.44 -16.64
C GLY A 113 -2.73 -11.25 -16.77
N VAL A 114 -2.64 -10.42 -15.74
CA VAL A 114 -1.69 -9.28 -15.67
C VAL A 114 -0.25 -9.76 -15.73
N LEU A 115 0.11 -10.81 -14.98
CA LEU A 115 1.44 -11.40 -15.04
C LEU A 115 1.79 -11.88 -16.44
N HIS A 116 0.88 -12.58 -17.11
CA HIS A 116 1.11 -13.08 -18.46
C HIS A 116 1.43 -11.96 -19.44
N GLU A 117 0.62 -10.90 -19.48
CA GLU A 117 0.85 -9.76 -20.37
C GLU A 117 2.10 -8.97 -19.98
N LEU A 118 2.37 -8.83 -18.68
CA LEU A 118 3.60 -8.22 -18.18
C LEU A 118 4.85 -8.98 -18.61
N LEU A 119 4.83 -10.31 -18.63
CA LEU A 119 5.96 -11.10 -19.12
C LEU A 119 6.18 -10.98 -20.64
N ARG A 120 5.15 -10.59 -21.41
CA ARG A 120 5.32 -10.30 -22.85
C ARG A 120 5.84 -8.89 -23.08
N THR A 121 5.42 -7.93 -22.25
CA THR A 121 5.84 -6.53 -22.35
C THR A 121 6.18 -5.99 -20.96
N PRO A 122 7.40 -6.26 -20.45
CA PRO A 122 7.78 -5.95 -19.06
C PRO A 122 7.80 -4.47 -18.69
N LEU A 123 7.76 -3.61 -19.70
CA LEU A 123 7.74 -2.15 -19.58
C LEU A 123 6.33 -1.56 -19.69
N ALA A 124 5.31 -2.36 -19.97
CA ALA A 124 3.96 -1.87 -20.16
C ALA A 124 3.40 -1.30 -18.85
N GLY A 125 2.88 -0.08 -18.93
CA GLY A 125 2.21 0.57 -17.81
C GLY A 125 0.83 -0.04 -17.52
N PRO A 126 0.22 0.27 -16.36
CA PRO A 126 -1.11 -0.23 -16.01
C PRO A 126 -2.18 0.08 -17.06
N THR A 127 -2.15 1.27 -17.66
CA THR A 127 -3.08 1.71 -18.71
C THR A 127 -2.95 0.92 -20.00
N GLU A 128 -1.75 0.44 -20.33
CA GLU A 128 -1.49 -0.40 -21.51
C GLU A 128 -1.83 -1.87 -21.26
N LEU A 129 -1.65 -2.32 -20.01
CA LEU A 129 -1.95 -3.71 -19.61
C LEU A 129 -3.45 -3.99 -19.54
N VAL A 130 -4.27 -3.02 -19.12
CA VAL A 130 -5.73 -3.19 -19.00
C VAL A 130 -6.37 -3.75 -20.28
N PRO A 131 -6.30 -3.09 -21.46
CA PRO A 131 -6.98 -3.59 -22.65
C PRO A 131 -6.46 -4.95 -23.10
N ARG A 132 -5.18 -5.26 -22.86
CA ARG A 132 -4.56 -6.55 -23.22
C ARG A 132 -5.06 -7.68 -22.34
N VAL A 133 -5.13 -7.45 -21.04
CA VAL A 133 -5.65 -8.44 -20.08
C VAL A 133 -7.15 -8.64 -20.27
N GLN A 134 -7.91 -7.57 -20.55
CA GLN A 134 -9.33 -7.67 -20.87
C GLN A 134 -9.57 -8.51 -22.12
N ALA A 135 -8.80 -8.28 -23.19
CA ALA A 135 -8.87 -9.07 -24.42
C ALA A 135 -8.50 -10.54 -24.17
N ARG A 136 -7.47 -10.80 -23.36
CA ARG A 136 -7.04 -12.16 -23.02
C ARG A 136 -8.09 -12.93 -22.20
N LEU A 137 -8.69 -12.28 -21.21
CA LEU A 137 -9.62 -12.91 -20.27
C LEU A 137 -11.08 -12.86 -20.77
N GLU A 138 -11.33 -12.23 -21.92
CA GLU A 138 -12.68 -11.95 -22.43
C GLU A 138 -13.57 -11.23 -21.40
N ARG A 139 -12.95 -10.37 -20.58
CA ARG A 139 -13.58 -9.68 -19.43
C ARG A 139 -13.30 -8.20 -19.46
N TYR A 140 -14.35 -7.37 -19.55
CA TYR A 140 -14.24 -5.91 -19.59
C TYR A 140 -14.26 -5.23 -18.21
N ALA A 141 -14.38 -5.99 -17.12
CA ALA A 141 -14.50 -5.46 -15.76
C ALA A 141 -13.15 -5.07 -15.12
N LEU A 142 -12.02 -5.28 -15.79
CA LEU A 142 -10.70 -4.95 -15.26
C LEU A 142 -10.43 -3.44 -15.40
N SER A 143 -10.27 -2.72 -14.29
CA SER A 143 -9.90 -1.30 -14.30
C SER A 143 -8.38 -1.12 -14.14
N ALA A 144 -7.86 0.09 -14.43
CA ALA A 144 -6.46 0.44 -14.17
C ALA A 144 -6.07 0.24 -12.69
N ALA A 145 -6.97 0.57 -11.76
CA ALA A 145 -6.76 0.35 -10.33
C ALA A 145 -6.66 -1.15 -9.97
N ASN A 146 -7.39 -2.02 -10.67
CA ASN A 146 -7.26 -3.47 -10.49
C ASN A 146 -5.91 -3.96 -11.04
N SER A 147 -5.47 -3.46 -12.21
CA SER A 147 -4.16 -3.78 -12.76
C SER A 147 -3.01 -3.34 -11.85
N GLU A 148 -3.05 -2.13 -11.28
CA GLU A 148 -2.03 -1.68 -10.32
C GLU A 148 -1.97 -2.57 -9.07
N ARG A 149 -3.13 -2.99 -8.56
CA ARG A 149 -3.21 -3.92 -7.42
C ARG A 149 -2.74 -5.33 -7.76
N ALA A 150 -2.95 -5.78 -8.99
CA ALA A 150 -2.40 -7.04 -9.47
C ALA A 150 -0.88 -6.97 -9.57
N LEU A 151 -0.34 -5.87 -10.11
CA LEU A 151 1.11 -5.61 -10.19
C LEU A 151 1.75 -5.63 -8.81
N ALA A 152 1.11 -5.05 -7.79
CA ALA A 152 1.60 -5.08 -6.41
C ALA A 152 1.66 -6.49 -5.80
N GLN A 153 0.93 -7.47 -6.34
CA GLN A 153 0.93 -8.86 -5.90
C GLN A 153 1.89 -9.75 -6.71
N ILE A 154 2.38 -9.27 -7.85
CA ILE A 154 3.28 -10.01 -8.72
C ILE A 154 4.72 -9.87 -8.23
N SER A 155 5.40 -11.01 -8.05
CA SER A 155 6.84 -11.02 -7.80
C SER A 155 7.60 -10.38 -8.95
N CYS A 156 8.61 -9.56 -8.64
CA CYS A 156 9.49 -8.96 -9.66
C CYS A 156 10.44 -9.97 -10.31
N VAL A 157 10.67 -11.14 -9.68
CA VAL A 157 11.70 -12.11 -10.12
C VAL A 157 11.46 -12.64 -11.54
N PRO A 158 10.25 -13.09 -11.92
CA PRO A 158 9.99 -13.55 -13.30
C PRO A 158 10.15 -12.43 -14.32
N VAL A 159 9.72 -11.21 -13.98
CA VAL A 159 9.81 -10.02 -14.84
C VAL A 159 11.28 -9.66 -15.10
N LEU A 160 12.12 -9.66 -14.06
CA LEU A 160 13.55 -9.39 -14.19
C LEU A 160 14.27 -10.43 -15.05
N ARG A 161 13.90 -11.72 -14.94
CA ARG A 161 14.48 -12.77 -15.80
C ARG A 161 14.13 -12.54 -17.26
N VAL A 162 12.89 -12.17 -17.58
CA VAL A 162 12.50 -11.83 -18.96
C VAL A 162 13.25 -10.60 -19.45
N ARG A 163 13.33 -9.53 -18.65
CA ARG A 163 14.06 -8.32 -19.04
C ARG A 163 15.55 -8.59 -19.29
N ARG A 164 16.19 -9.43 -18.48
CA ARG A 164 17.58 -9.83 -18.70
C ARG A 164 17.74 -10.57 -20.05
N ARG A 165 16.86 -11.53 -20.35
CA ARG A 165 16.90 -12.24 -21.65
C ARG A 165 16.66 -11.30 -22.83
N GLN A 166 15.70 -10.38 -22.71
CA GLN A 166 15.43 -9.40 -23.76
C GLN A 166 16.62 -8.45 -23.95
N LEU A 167 17.33 -8.09 -22.86
CA LEU A 167 18.54 -7.27 -22.91
C LEU A 167 19.68 -8.03 -23.61
N GLU A 168 19.92 -9.29 -23.24
CA GLU A 168 20.92 -10.17 -23.87
C GLU A 168 20.65 -10.36 -25.38
N ALA A 169 19.38 -10.39 -25.78
CA ALA A 169 18.96 -10.51 -27.17
C ALA A 169 18.89 -9.17 -27.93
N GLY A 170 19.19 -8.03 -27.29
CA GLY A 170 19.13 -6.70 -27.91
C GLY A 170 17.71 -6.19 -28.20
N HIS A 171 16.68 -6.79 -27.59
CA HIS A 171 15.28 -6.39 -27.78
C HIS A 171 14.83 -5.27 -26.84
N VAL A 172 15.58 -4.98 -25.77
CA VAL A 172 15.28 -3.84 -24.89
C VAL A 172 16.14 -2.65 -25.29
N GLN A 173 15.57 -1.74 -26.07
CA GLN A 173 16.13 -0.41 -26.27
C GLN A 173 15.77 0.46 -25.07
N TYR A 174 16.59 0.41 -24.02
CA TYR A 174 16.48 1.36 -22.90
C TYR A 174 16.87 2.75 -23.39
N GLN A 175 15.93 3.51 -23.97
CA GLN A 175 16.12 4.88 -24.49
C GLN A 175 17.59 5.19 -24.79
N GLU A 176 18.22 4.35 -25.63
CA GLU A 176 19.68 4.28 -25.64
C GLU A 176 20.24 5.60 -26.16
N ALA A 177 19.48 6.22 -27.08
CA ALA A 177 19.67 7.58 -27.52
C ALA A 177 19.62 8.62 -26.39
N TRP A 178 18.72 8.49 -25.41
CA TRP A 178 18.66 9.41 -24.26
C TRP A 178 19.86 9.21 -23.33
N LEU A 179 20.21 7.96 -22.99
CA LEU A 179 21.39 7.65 -22.16
C LEU A 179 22.69 8.06 -22.84
N LEU A 180 22.81 7.85 -24.16
CA LEU A 180 23.95 8.29 -24.95
C LEU A 180 24.02 9.82 -25.01
N THR A 181 22.87 10.49 -25.18
CA THR A 181 22.78 11.96 -25.13
C THR A 181 23.22 12.49 -23.77
N GLU A 182 22.67 11.96 -22.67
CA GLU A 182 23.04 12.38 -21.30
C GLU A 182 24.54 12.15 -21.04
N ARG A 183 25.06 10.99 -21.47
CA ARG A 183 26.48 10.66 -21.28
C ARG A 183 27.38 11.57 -22.11
N LEU A 184 27.02 11.87 -23.36
CA LEU A 184 27.75 12.81 -24.22
C LEU A 184 27.70 14.24 -23.67
N GLU A 185 26.54 14.68 -23.17
CA GLU A 185 26.38 15.99 -22.52
C GLU A 185 27.19 16.09 -21.22
N SER A 186 27.30 14.99 -20.46
CA SER A 186 28.14 14.93 -19.25
C SER A 186 29.64 15.01 -19.56
N LEU A 187 30.07 14.46 -20.71
CA LEU A 187 31.45 14.52 -21.19
C LEU A 187 31.78 15.86 -21.86
N ALA A 188 30.78 16.52 -22.46
CA ALA A 188 30.92 17.83 -23.09
C ALA A 188 30.98 18.98 -22.07
N ARG A 189 30.60 18.73 -20.81
CA ARG A 189 30.76 19.71 -19.74
C ARG A 189 32.25 19.84 -19.37
N PRO A 190 32.88 21.01 -19.54
CA PRO A 190 34.22 21.22 -19.03
C PRO A 190 34.21 21.02 -17.52
N ALA A 191 35.12 20.19 -17.01
CA ALA A 191 35.30 20.02 -15.58
C ALA A 191 35.50 21.41 -14.96
N PRO A 192 34.71 21.80 -13.94
CA PRO A 192 34.92 23.08 -13.29
C PRO A 192 36.36 23.11 -12.76
N PRO A 193 37.08 24.23 -12.90
CA PRO A 193 38.39 24.36 -12.28
C PRO A 193 38.23 24.09 -10.79
N SER A 194 39.13 23.29 -10.23
CA SER A 194 39.13 22.90 -8.83
C SER A 194 39.24 24.13 -7.94
N ALA A 195 38.12 24.77 -7.63
CA ALA A 195 37.99 25.76 -6.59
C ALA A 195 37.91 24.98 -5.27
N GLY A 196 39.01 24.99 -4.54
CA GLY A 196 39.09 24.37 -3.24
C GLY A 196 38.16 25.03 -2.21
N TRP A 197 38.10 24.33 -1.07
CA TRP A 197 37.52 24.68 0.23
C TRP A 197 36.04 24.27 0.35
N SER A 198 35.57 23.52 1.36
CA SER A 198 36.16 23.14 2.65
C SER A 198 35.43 21.91 3.19
N VAL A 199 36.20 20.90 3.58
CA VAL A 199 35.75 19.70 4.32
C VAL A 199 35.54 20.09 5.79
N PRO A 200 34.49 19.60 6.49
CA PRO A 200 34.37 19.75 7.94
C PRO A 200 35.48 18.99 8.66
N SER A 201 35.93 19.56 9.78
CA SER A 201 37.05 19.08 10.63
C SER A 201 37.08 17.57 10.94
N VAL A 202 38.30 17.09 11.13
CA VAL A 202 38.84 15.73 10.89
C VAL A 202 38.64 14.71 12.03
N ASP A 203 37.96 15.03 13.14
CA ASP A 203 38.03 14.15 14.32
C ASP A 203 37.24 12.82 14.26
N ARG A 204 36.54 12.52 13.16
CA ARG A 204 36.14 11.15 12.78
C ARG A 204 36.02 11.04 11.26
N GLY A 205 37.15 11.08 10.57
CA GLY A 205 37.17 10.87 9.12
C GLY A 205 36.45 9.58 8.71
N MET A 206 35.38 9.71 7.92
CA MET A 206 34.93 8.62 7.05
C MET A 206 36.07 8.36 6.07
N ARG A 207 36.91 7.36 6.38
CA ARG A 207 37.80 6.76 5.39
C ARG A 207 36.91 6.28 4.24
N LEU A 208 36.98 6.98 3.11
CA LEU A 208 36.53 6.47 1.83
C LEU A 208 37.05 5.04 1.72
N ALA A 209 36.11 4.11 1.66
CA ALA A 209 36.39 2.71 1.84
C ALA A 209 37.43 2.25 0.80
N ALA A 210 38.42 1.46 1.25
CA ALA A 210 39.44 0.93 0.36
C ALA A 210 38.78 0.24 -0.85
N PRO A 211 39.38 0.26 -2.05
CA PRO A 211 38.82 -0.38 -3.25
C PRO A 211 38.42 -1.85 -3.04
N THR A 212 39.14 -2.55 -2.18
CA THR A 212 38.85 -3.93 -1.72
C THR A 212 37.53 -4.07 -0.97
N ALA A 213 37.09 -3.04 -0.24
CA ALA A 213 35.82 -3.04 0.48
C ALA A 213 34.61 -2.78 -0.44
N LEU A 214 34.81 -2.09 -1.57
CA LEU A 214 33.79 -2.00 -2.61
C LEU A 214 33.66 -3.34 -3.35
N ALA A 215 34.77 -4.03 -3.64
CA ALA A 215 34.75 -5.37 -4.24
C ALA A 215 34.01 -6.39 -3.34
N ALA A 216 34.17 -6.29 -2.02
CA ALA A 216 33.45 -7.08 -1.04
C ALA A 216 31.91 -6.93 -1.13
N LEU A 217 31.40 -5.76 -1.51
CA LEU A 217 29.95 -5.53 -1.67
C LEU A 217 29.35 -6.19 -2.92
N VAL A 218 30.17 -6.43 -3.94
CA VAL A 218 29.72 -7.02 -5.22
C VAL A 218 30.00 -8.53 -5.27
N THR A 219 30.65 -9.08 -4.24
CA THR A 219 30.96 -10.51 -4.15
C THR A 219 29.79 -11.24 -3.50
N PRO A 220 29.09 -12.13 -4.21
CA PRO A 220 28.01 -12.93 -3.63
C PRO A 220 28.55 -13.80 -2.49
N ASP A 221 27.71 -14.05 -1.48
CA ASP A 221 27.99 -14.90 -0.30
C ASP A 221 29.02 -14.37 0.71
N LEU A 222 29.51 -13.14 0.55
CA LEU A 222 30.36 -12.52 1.57
C LEU A 222 29.54 -12.18 2.83
N PRO A 223 29.94 -12.65 4.02
CA PRO A 223 29.25 -12.31 5.26
C PRO A 223 29.29 -10.79 5.51
N LEU A 224 28.13 -10.18 5.81
CA LEU A 224 28.00 -8.74 6.11
C LEU A 224 28.94 -8.25 7.22
N ALA A 225 29.35 -9.15 8.13
CA ALA A 225 30.32 -8.85 9.19
C ALA A 225 31.72 -8.47 8.67
N GLN A 226 32.05 -8.83 7.42
CA GLN A 226 33.33 -8.50 6.77
C GLN A 226 33.28 -7.17 5.99
N VAL A 227 32.10 -6.57 5.85
CA VAL A 227 31.94 -5.27 5.20
C VAL A 227 32.24 -4.17 6.22
N PRO A 228 33.10 -3.18 5.91
CA PRO A 228 33.37 -2.07 6.82
C PRO A 228 32.08 -1.37 7.25
N GLY A 229 31.96 -1.00 8.53
CA GLY A 229 30.71 -0.53 9.11
C GLY A 229 30.05 0.65 8.38
N SER A 230 30.85 1.54 7.77
CA SER A 230 30.33 2.64 6.94
C SER A 230 29.65 2.16 5.65
N LEU A 231 30.19 1.11 5.01
CA LEU A 231 29.60 0.50 3.82
C LEU A 231 28.40 -0.38 4.16
N CYS A 232 28.45 -1.12 5.26
CA CYS A 232 27.31 -1.92 5.73
C CYS A 232 26.07 -1.03 5.94
N TRP A 233 26.27 0.18 6.47
CA TRP A 233 25.19 1.15 6.66
C TRP A 233 24.66 1.72 5.35
N LEU A 234 25.54 1.97 4.37
CA LEU A 234 25.14 2.38 3.02
C LEU A 234 24.32 1.29 2.33
N THR A 235 24.76 0.04 2.39
CA THR A 235 24.04 -1.11 1.80
C THR A 235 22.69 -1.29 2.45
N PHE A 236 22.61 -1.20 3.78
CA PHE A 236 21.34 -1.25 4.52
C PHE A 236 20.36 -0.14 4.08
N ARG A 237 20.85 1.11 3.94
CA ARG A 237 20.02 2.23 3.46
C ARG A 237 19.55 2.02 2.02
N MET A 238 20.43 1.53 1.13
CA MET A 238 20.09 1.21 -0.25
C MET A 238 19.06 0.07 -0.32
N THR A 239 19.16 -0.94 0.56
CA THR A 239 18.15 -1.98 0.68
C THR A 239 16.81 -1.40 1.14
N LEU A 240 16.76 -0.59 2.19
CA LEU A 240 15.52 0.04 2.64
C LEU A 240 14.89 0.94 1.58
N PHE A 241 15.71 1.70 0.85
CA PHE A 241 15.24 2.50 -0.27
C PHE A 241 14.67 1.62 -1.40
N TYR A 242 15.33 0.52 -1.75
CA TYR A 242 14.84 -0.48 -2.69
C TYR A 242 13.50 -1.10 -2.26
N TRP A 243 13.28 -1.24 -0.95
CA TRP A 243 12.00 -1.66 -0.35
C TRP A 243 10.98 -0.52 -0.17
N ASN A 244 11.12 0.58 -0.92
CA ASN A 244 10.23 1.75 -0.95
C ASN A 244 10.14 2.56 0.35
N VAL A 245 11.14 2.49 1.23
CA VAL A 245 11.22 3.42 2.36
C VAL A 245 11.64 4.81 1.84
N PRO A 246 10.85 5.88 2.04
CA PRO A 246 11.15 7.21 1.50
C PRO A 246 12.47 7.78 2.07
N LEU A 247 13.26 8.45 1.21
CA LEU A 247 14.52 9.11 1.62
C LEU A 247 14.33 10.14 2.74
N SER A 248 13.15 10.75 2.86
CA SER A 248 12.80 11.65 3.96
C SER A 248 12.72 10.95 5.32
N VAL A 249 12.27 9.69 5.35
CA VAL A 249 12.20 8.85 6.56
C VAL A 249 13.60 8.37 6.93
N LEU A 250 14.36 7.90 5.94
CA LEU A 250 15.75 7.48 6.13
C LEU A 250 16.62 8.65 6.65
N GLY A 251 16.39 9.86 6.11
CA GLY A 251 17.06 11.09 6.55
C GLY A 251 16.78 11.39 8.02
N ARG A 252 15.51 11.31 8.42
CA ARG A 252 15.07 11.53 9.80
C ARG A 252 15.68 10.53 10.78
N TRP A 253 15.73 9.25 10.43
CA TRP A 253 16.36 8.22 11.28
C TRP A 253 17.84 8.43 11.47
N CYS A 254 18.49 9.01 10.47
CA CYS A 254 19.93 9.19 10.45
C CYS A 254 20.37 10.59 10.88
N GLY A 255 19.43 11.48 11.20
CA GLY A 255 19.73 12.88 11.53
C GLY A 255 20.38 13.65 10.39
N VAL A 256 20.17 13.25 9.13
CA VAL A 256 20.77 13.88 7.94
C VAL A 256 19.69 14.29 6.93
N HIS A 257 19.99 15.30 6.11
CA HIS A 257 19.06 15.76 5.08
C HIS A 257 18.90 14.69 3.97
N LYS A 258 17.73 14.66 3.31
CA LYS A 258 17.40 13.67 2.27
C LYS A 258 18.36 13.68 1.06
N THR A 259 19.07 14.77 0.84
CA THR A 259 20.07 14.93 -0.24
C THR A 259 21.45 14.40 0.14
N THR A 260 21.65 14.04 1.40
CA THR A 260 22.91 13.51 1.95
C THR A 260 22.93 11.97 1.98
N ILE A 261 21.76 11.33 1.79
CA ILE A 261 21.60 9.88 1.67
C ILE A 261 21.69 9.49 0.21
#